data_AF-K1PWI6-F1
#
_entry.id   AF-K1PWI6-F1
#
_cell.length_a   1.000
_cell.length_b   1.000
_cell.length_c   1.000
_cell.angle_alpha   90.00
_cell.angle_beta   90.00
_cell.angle_gamma   90.00
#
_symmetry.space_group_name_H-M   'P 1'
#
loop_
_entity.id
_entity.type
_entity.pdbx_description
1 polymer ?
#
loop_
_entity_poly.entity_id
_entity_poly.type
_entity_poly.pdbx_seq_one_letter_code
_entity_poly.pdbx_strand_id
1 'polypeptide(L)'
;MDRLGTRYIVTDYLNHRLSKNGHTWTHCPPLLDPPLKIHTTMRDKGDEFEELYKVQFQDLVDQLHVTHDTCYPMFKAVVEELFQGGTNWGRVVALFAFSGSLATRCVEKGMAGLVDSIVDWVTQFIEQDLRQWIDQHGGWVGYHRE
;
A
#
# COMPACT_ATOMS: atom_id res chain seq x y z
N MET A 1 -15.49 -11.54 -1.43
CA MET A 1 -14.70 -10.42 -0.87
C MET A 1 -15.64 -9.27 -0.61
N ASP A 2 -15.58 -8.70 0.60
CA ASP A 2 -16.25 -7.43 0.90
C ASP A 2 -15.61 -6.34 0.03
N ARG A 3 -16.44 -5.63 -0.74
CA ARG A 3 -16.01 -4.62 -1.73
C ARG A 3 -15.53 -3.32 -1.07
N LEU A 4 -15.78 -3.17 0.23
CA LEU A 4 -15.21 -2.11 1.08
C LEU A 4 -14.13 -2.65 2.04
N GLY A 5 -13.85 -3.95 1.97
CA GLY A 5 -12.87 -4.58 2.85
C GLY A 5 -11.47 -4.06 2.56
N THR A 6 -10.71 -3.80 3.62
CA THR A 6 -9.32 -3.31 3.58
C THR A 6 -8.46 -4.03 2.54
N ARG A 7 -8.55 -5.37 2.50
CA ARG A 7 -7.81 -6.19 1.53
C ARG A 7 -8.03 -5.76 0.09
N TYR A 8 -9.27 -5.41 -0.25
CA TYR A 8 -9.63 -5.00 -1.59
C TYR A 8 -9.00 -3.67 -1.96
N ILE A 9 -9.06 -2.69 -1.06
CA ILE A 9 -8.45 -1.37 -1.24
C ILE A 9 -6.94 -1.51 -1.44
N VAL A 10 -6.28 -2.37 -0.66
CA VAL A 10 -4.84 -2.67 -0.80
C VAL A 10 -4.55 -3.33 -2.15
N THR A 11 -5.31 -4.35 -2.52
CA THR A 11 -5.15 -5.07 -3.79
C THR A 11 -5.29 -4.12 -4.99
N ASP A 12 -6.33 -3.29 -4.95
CA ASP A 12 -6.63 -2.29 -5.98
C ASP A 12 -5.48 -1.28 -6.16
N TYR A 13 -4.98 -0.73 -5.05
CA TYR A 13 -3.89 0.23 -5.06
C TYR A 13 -2.59 -0.38 -5.58
N LEU A 14 -2.20 -1.57 -5.09
CA LEU A 14 -0.99 -2.26 -5.55
C LEU A 14 -1.05 -2.59 -7.04
N ASN A 15 -2.21 -3.04 -7.54
CA ASN A 15 -2.38 -3.31 -8.97
C ASN A 15 -2.29 -2.03 -9.82
N HIS A 16 -2.92 -0.93 -9.37
CA HIS A 16 -2.77 0.39 -10.01
C HIS A 16 -1.29 0.80 -10.08
N ARG A 17 -0.57 0.64 -8.97
CA ARG A 17 0.84 1.03 -8.89
C ARG A 17 1.73 0.20 -9.80
N LEU A 18 1.56 -1.12 -9.83
CA LEU A 18 2.31 -1.99 -10.73
C LEU A 18 2.05 -1.63 -12.19
N SER A 19 0.77 -1.42 -12.55
CA SER A 19 0.37 -1.02 -13.91
C SER A 19 1.00 0.31 -14.32
N LYS A 20 1.02 1.30 -13.42
CA LYS A 20 1.65 2.61 -13.64
C LYS A 20 3.16 2.53 -13.87
N ASN A 21 3.84 1.53 -13.30
CA ASN A 21 5.27 1.25 -13.53
C ASN A 21 5.51 0.28 -14.70
N GLY A 22 4.50 -0.01 -15.53
CA GLY A 22 4.64 -0.88 -16.69
C GLY A 22 4.70 -2.37 -16.37
N HIS A 23 4.35 -2.76 -15.15
CA HIS A 23 4.28 -4.16 -14.72
C HIS A 23 2.85 -4.68 -14.73
N THR A 24 2.69 -5.94 -15.14
CA THR A 24 1.39 -6.64 -15.05
C THR A 24 1.44 -7.62 -13.90
N TRP A 25 0.48 -7.53 -12.97
CA TRP A 25 0.31 -8.51 -11.92
C TRP A 25 -0.57 -9.66 -12.41
N THR A 26 0.08 -10.72 -12.89
CA THR A 26 -0.58 -11.87 -13.55
C THR A 26 -1.59 -12.61 -12.68
N HIS A 27 -1.43 -12.55 -11.35
CA HIS A 27 -2.32 -13.21 -10.38
C HIS A 27 -3.24 -12.23 -9.65
N CYS A 28 -3.37 -10.99 -10.14
CA CYS A 28 -4.26 -10.02 -9.52
C CYS A 28 -5.70 -10.56 -9.47
N PRO A 29 -6.35 -10.55 -8.28
CA PRO A 29 -7.77 -10.86 -8.16
C PRO A 29 -8.63 -9.94 -9.03
N PRO A 30 -9.86 -10.35 -9.40
CA PRO A 30 -10.77 -9.50 -10.17
C PRO A 30 -11.04 -8.19 -9.44
N LEU A 31 -10.79 -7.06 -10.11
CA LEU A 31 -11.03 -5.72 -9.59
C LEU A 31 -12.37 -5.15 -10.08
N LEU A 32 -12.82 -4.04 -9.46
CA LEU A 32 -14.13 -3.46 -9.76
C LEU A 32 -13.99 -2.61 -11.03
N ASP A 33 -14.99 -2.72 -11.91
CA ASP A 33 -15.13 -1.88 -13.08
C ASP A 33 -16.58 -1.36 -13.17
N PRO A 34 -16.85 -0.07 -12.88
CA PRO A 34 -15.88 0.96 -12.49
C PRO A 34 -15.41 0.84 -11.02
N PRO A 35 -14.23 1.38 -10.66
CA PRO A 35 -13.76 1.42 -9.28
C PRO A 35 -14.62 2.34 -8.40
N LEU A 36 -14.65 2.07 -7.08
CA LEU A 36 -15.31 2.96 -6.11
C LEU A 36 -14.49 4.23 -5.88
N LYS A 37 -15.15 5.28 -5.39
CA LYS A 37 -14.50 6.56 -5.09
C LYS A 37 -13.28 6.41 -4.16
N ILE A 38 -13.36 5.52 -3.17
CA ILE A 38 -12.24 5.25 -2.25
C ILE A 38 -11.00 4.70 -2.95
N HIS A 39 -11.20 3.83 -3.94
CA HIS A 39 -10.12 3.29 -4.74
C HIS A 39 -9.45 4.40 -5.53
N THR A 40 -10.23 5.24 -6.23
CA THR A 40 -9.65 6.35 -7.01
C THR A 40 -8.97 7.38 -6.12
N THR A 41 -9.58 7.78 -4.99
CA THR A 41 -8.97 8.76 -4.09
C THR A 41 -7.68 8.24 -3.44
N MET A 42 -7.62 6.95 -3.06
CA MET A 42 -6.37 6.38 -2.54
C MET A 42 -5.28 6.37 -3.60
N ARG A 43 -5.60 6.01 -4.85
CA ARG A 43 -4.67 6.08 -5.99
C ARG A 43 -4.16 7.51 -6.19
N ASP A 44 -5.06 8.48 -6.27
CA ASP A 44 -4.72 9.89 -6.49
C ASP A 44 -3.82 10.44 -5.38
N LYS A 45 -4.14 10.13 -4.12
CA LYS A 45 -3.41 10.61 -2.95
C LYS A 45 -2.08 9.91 -2.76
N GLY A 46 -2.01 8.62 -3.04
CA GLY A 46 -0.74 7.89 -3.09
C GLY A 46 0.16 8.40 -4.20
N ASP A 47 -0.39 8.67 -5.39
CA ASP A 47 0.36 9.24 -6.50
C ASP A 47 0.90 10.65 -6.19
N GLU A 48 0.10 11.50 -5.53
CA GLU A 48 0.53 12.81 -5.05
C GLU A 48 1.64 12.68 -3.99
N PHE A 49 1.46 11.76 -3.03
CA PHE A 49 2.44 11.51 -1.97
C PHE A 49 3.78 11.03 -2.54
N GLU A 50 3.75 10.10 -3.48
CA GLU A 50 4.96 9.58 -4.13
C GLU A 50 5.71 10.65 -4.92
N GLU A 51 5.02 11.56 -5.63
CA GLU A 51 5.71 12.66 -6.31
C GLU A 51 6.30 13.68 -5.32
N LEU A 52 5.63 13.96 -4.20
CA LEU A 52 6.14 14.85 -3.16
C LEU A 52 7.38 14.31 -2.45
N TYR A 53 7.45 12.99 -2.24
CA TYR A 53 8.52 12.32 -1.48
C TYR A 53 9.41 11.43 -2.36
N LYS A 54 9.40 11.65 -3.68
CA LYS A 54 10.03 10.78 -4.68
C LYS A 54 11.49 10.48 -4.40
N VAL A 55 12.27 11.51 -4.05
CA VAL A 55 13.70 11.39 -3.78
C VAL A 55 13.93 10.53 -2.54
N GLN A 56 13.20 10.79 -1.44
CA GLN A 56 13.33 10.02 -0.21
C GLN A 56 12.89 8.56 -0.41
N PHE A 57 11.83 8.32 -1.19
CA PHE A 57 11.39 6.95 -1.51
C PHE A 57 12.41 6.21 -2.36
N GLN A 58 12.98 6.87 -3.36
CA GLN A 58 14.00 6.26 -4.21
C GLN A 58 15.23 5.88 -3.37
N ASP A 59 15.71 6.80 -2.52
CA ASP A 59 16.85 6.54 -1.63
C ASP A 59 16.56 5.41 -0.64
N LEU A 60 15.36 5.38 -0.05
CA LEU A 60 14.93 4.31 0.83
C LEU A 60 14.92 2.97 0.07
N VAL A 61 14.21 2.89 -1.06
CA VAL A 61 14.07 1.68 -1.87
C VAL A 61 15.42 1.17 -2.41
N ASP A 62 16.35 2.06 -2.72
CA ASP A 62 17.69 1.68 -3.20
C ASP A 62 18.59 1.16 -2.07
N GLN A 63 18.43 1.66 -0.85
CA GLN A 63 19.13 1.14 0.34
C GLN A 63 18.58 -0.21 0.80
N LEU A 64 17.31 -0.48 0.51
CA LEU A 64 16.64 -1.72 0.86
C LEU A 64 17.17 -2.88 0.00
N HIS A 65 18.05 -3.70 0.59
CA HIS A 65 18.42 -5.00 0.04
C HIS A 65 17.26 -6.00 0.17
N VAL A 66 16.24 -5.85 -0.69
CA VAL A 66 15.08 -6.74 -0.73
C VAL A 66 15.48 -8.10 -1.29
N THR A 67 15.31 -9.13 -0.48
CA THR A 67 15.33 -10.55 -0.84
C THR A 67 14.05 -11.20 -0.31
N HIS A 68 13.80 -12.47 -0.66
CA HIS A 68 12.67 -13.22 -0.10
C HIS A 68 12.67 -13.22 1.43
N ASP A 69 13.85 -13.35 2.07
CA ASP A 69 13.98 -13.45 3.52
C ASP A 69 13.95 -12.08 4.23
N THR A 70 14.39 -11.01 3.56
CA THR A 70 14.48 -9.68 4.17
C THR A 70 13.24 -8.81 3.93
N CYS A 71 12.37 -9.17 2.98
CA CYS A 71 11.22 -8.37 2.59
C CYS A 71 10.23 -8.13 3.74
N TYR A 72 9.84 -9.18 4.48
CA TYR A 72 8.92 -9.02 5.61
C TYR A 72 9.54 -8.26 6.79
N PRO A 73 10.74 -8.61 7.29
CA PRO A 73 11.39 -7.84 8.37
C PRO A 73 11.52 -6.35 8.05
N MET A 74 11.86 -6.04 6.81
CA MET A 74 11.98 -4.67 6.31
C MET A 74 10.64 -3.95 6.26
N PHE A 75 9.61 -4.58 5.70
CA PHE A 75 8.25 -4.06 5.72
C PHE A 75 7.84 -3.70 7.16
N LYS A 76 8.02 -4.65 8.08
CA LYS A 76 7.66 -4.47 9.48
C LYS A 76 8.38 -3.28 10.12
N ALA A 77 9.70 -3.19 9.95
CA ALA A 77 10.50 -2.10 10.53
C ALA A 77 10.05 -0.72 10.04
N VAL A 78 9.82 -0.56 8.73
CA VAL A 78 9.39 0.72 8.15
C VAL A 78 8.00 1.11 8.66
N VAL A 79 7.08 0.14 8.76
CA VAL A 79 5.72 0.41 9.22
C VAL A 79 5.67 0.75 10.72
N GLU A 80 6.45 0.06 11.54
CA GLU A 80 6.58 0.38 12.97
C GLU A 80 7.11 1.81 13.18
N GLU A 81 8.12 2.22 12.41
CA GLU A 81 8.66 3.57 12.45
C GLU A 81 7.65 4.61 11.94
N LEU A 82 6.97 4.33 10.82
CA LEU A 82 6.00 5.24 10.20
C LEU A 82 4.87 5.63 11.15
N PHE A 83 4.40 4.68 11.96
CA PHE A 83 3.33 4.89 12.93
C PHE A 83 3.84 5.20 14.34
N GLN A 84 5.15 5.31 14.54
CA GLN A 84 5.73 5.80 15.79
C GLN A 84 5.26 7.25 16.03
N GLY A 85 4.57 7.47 17.15
CA GLY A 85 4.01 8.78 17.51
C GLY A 85 2.58 9.04 17.02
N GLY A 86 1.87 8.03 16.48
CA GLY A 86 0.43 8.08 16.25
C GLY A 86 -0.02 7.87 14.80
N THR A 87 -1.34 7.89 14.59
CA THR A 87 -1.96 7.60 13.29
C THR A 87 -2.66 8.84 12.74
N ASN A 88 -2.48 9.09 11.45
CA ASN A 88 -3.25 10.06 10.68
C ASN A 88 -3.39 9.58 9.24
N TRP A 89 -4.30 10.19 8.47
CA TRP A 89 -4.55 9.78 7.09
C TRP A 89 -3.31 9.93 6.18
N GLY A 90 -2.47 10.92 6.40
CA GLY A 90 -1.20 11.06 5.66
C GLY A 90 -0.27 9.87 5.86
N ARG A 91 -0.14 9.35 7.08
CA ARG A 91 0.62 8.13 7.39
C ARG A 91 -0.04 6.88 6.81
N VAL A 92 -1.37 6.81 6.78
CA VAL A 92 -2.08 5.73 6.07
C VAL A 92 -1.74 5.76 4.59
N VAL A 93 -1.83 6.91 3.91
CA VAL A 93 -1.42 7.05 2.50
C VAL A 93 0.05 6.66 2.30
N ALA A 94 0.94 7.06 3.21
CA ALA A 94 2.34 6.70 3.17
C ALA A 94 2.57 5.18 3.22
N LEU A 95 1.79 4.45 4.01
CA LEU A 95 1.83 2.98 4.06
C LEU A 95 1.47 2.37 2.70
N PHE A 96 0.43 2.87 2.03
CA PHE A 96 0.05 2.41 0.69
C PHE A 96 1.14 2.69 -0.34
N ALA A 97 1.66 3.93 -0.38
CA ALA A 97 2.75 4.33 -1.28
C ALA A 97 4.02 3.47 -1.09
N PHE A 98 4.42 3.25 0.16
CA PHE A 98 5.54 2.37 0.49
C PHE A 98 5.31 0.94 0.01
N SER A 99 4.12 0.39 0.27
CA SER A 99 3.79 -0.98 -0.13
C SER A 99 3.75 -1.15 -1.65
N GLY A 100 3.27 -0.14 -2.39
CA GLY A 100 3.29 -0.12 -3.85
C GLY A 100 4.72 -0.06 -4.41
N SER A 101 5.60 0.70 -3.78
CA SER A 101 7.02 0.77 -4.14
C SER A 101 7.74 -0.56 -3.86
N LEU A 102 7.48 -1.18 -2.70
CA LEU A 102 8.02 -2.49 -2.35
C LEU A 102 7.55 -3.57 -3.32
N ALA A 103 6.26 -3.58 -3.68
CA ALA A 103 5.69 -4.51 -4.66
C ALA A 103 6.33 -4.37 -6.04
N THR A 104 6.49 -3.13 -6.52
CA THR A 104 7.19 -2.82 -7.78
C THR A 104 8.61 -3.38 -7.76
N ARG A 105 9.35 -3.13 -6.67
CA ARG A 105 10.72 -3.62 -6.51
C ARG A 105 10.82 -5.14 -6.48
N CYS A 106 9.87 -5.82 -5.84
CA CYS A 106 9.80 -7.28 -5.85
C CYS A 106 9.61 -7.80 -7.27
N VAL A 107 8.73 -7.18 -8.07
CA VAL A 107 8.49 -7.59 -9.47
C VAL A 107 9.73 -7.35 -10.34
N GLU A 108 10.39 -6.20 -10.22
CA GLU A 108 11.64 -5.88 -10.94
C GLU A 108 12.76 -6.90 -10.69
N LYS A 109 12.82 -7.44 -9.46
CA LYS A 109 13.80 -8.45 -9.05
C LYS A 109 13.38 -9.90 -9.38
N GLY A 110 12.27 -10.10 -10.10
CA GLY A 110 11.76 -11.43 -10.44
C GLY A 110 11.06 -12.15 -9.29
N MET A 111 10.72 -11.44 -8.21
CA MET A 111 10.05 -11.96 -7.01
C MET A 111 8.55 -11.60 -7.00
N ALA A 112 7.87 -11.67 -8.15
CA ALA A 112 6.47 -11.27 -8.29
C ALA A 112 5.51 -12.03 -7.34
N GLY A 113 5.87 -13.23 -6.90
CA GLY A 113 5.11 -14.00 -5.90
C GLY A 113 5.05 -13.34 -4.51
N LEU A 114 5.88 -12.34 -4.23
CA LEU A 114 5.82 -11.58 -2.97
C LEU A 114 4.70 -10.54 -2.95
N VAL A 115 4.11 -10.19 -4.10
CA VAL A 115 3.05 -9.17 -4.15
C VAL A 115 1.83 -9.60 -3.32
N ASP A 116 1.42 -10.87 -3.41
CA ASP A 116 0.35 -11.43 -2.59
C ASP A 116 0.68 -11.37 -1.09
N SER A 117 1.93 -11.66 -0.72
CA SER A 117 2.39 -11.54 0.66
C SER A 117 2.35 -10.09 1.16
N ILE A 118 2.73 -9.12 0.33
CA ILE A 118 2.64 -7.70 0.69
C ILE A 118 1.18 -7.30 0.93
N VAL A 119 0.25 -7.75 0.08
CA VAL A 119 -1.19 -7.54 0.31
C VAL A 119 -1.60 -8.11 1.66
N ASP A 120 -1.18 -9.32 1.98
CA ASP A 120 -1.49 -9.96 3.27
C ASP A 120 -0.95 -9.15 4.45
N TRP A 121 0.31 -8.72 4.40
CA TRP A 121 0.95 -7.99 5.49
C TRP A 121 0.31 -6.61 5.72
N VAL A 122 0.05 -5.87 4.65
CA VAL A 122 -0.60 -4.55 4.73
C VAL A 122 -2.02 -4.69 5.23
N THR A 123 -2.77 -5.66 4.71
CA THR A 123 -4.14 -5.93 5.17
C THR A 123 -4.14 -6.27 6.66
N GLN A 124 -3.24 -7.17 7.09
CA GLN A 124 -3.15 -7.59 8.48
C GLN A 124 -2.80 -6.43 9.39
N PHE A 125 -1.80 -5.62 9.05
CA PHE A 125 -1.41 -4.46 9.83
C PHE A 125 -2.57 -3.46 9.97
N ILE A 126 -3.28 -3.17 8.87
CA ILE A 126 -4.41 -2.25 8.95
C ILE A 126 -5.53 -2.83 9.83
N GLU A 127 -5.89 -4.10 9.66
CA GLU A 127 -6.97 -4.72 10.44
C GLU A 127 -6.62 -4.88 11.93
N GLN A 128 -5.34 -5.08 12.27
CA GLN A 128 -4.89 -5.29 13.65
C GLN A 128 -4.57 -3.97 14.37
N ASP A 129 -3.85 -3.07 13.71
CA ASP A 129 -3.25 -1.91 14.36
C ASP A 129 -3.98 -0.60 14.05
N LEU A 130 -4.58 -0.48 12.85
CA LEU A 130 -5.19 0.78 12.40
C LEU A 130 -6.71 0.77 12.41
N ARG A 131 -7.35 -0.41 12.48
CA ARG A 131 -8.79 -0.57 12.28
C ARG A 131 -9.63 0.29 13.22
N GLN A 132 -9.28 0.27 14.51
CA GLN A 132 -9.97 1.06 15.52
C GLN A 132 -9.88 2.56 15.20
N TRP A 133 -8.69 3.05 14.82
CA TRP A 133 -8.48 4.45 14.47
C TRP A 133 -9.26 4.84 13.21
N ILE A 134 -9.21 4.00 12.17
CA ILE A 134 -9.94 4.21 10.91
C ILE A 134 -11.45 4.33 11.18
N ASP A 135 -12.03 3.42 11.97
CA ASP A 135 -13.45 3.44 12.30
C ASP A 135 -13.82 4.70 13.11
N GLN A 136 -12.96 5.14 14.04
CA GLN A 136 -13.15 6.39 14.78
C GLN A 136 -13.09 7.65 13.91
N HIS A 137 -12.45 7.59 12.74
CA HIS A 137 -12.29 8.70 11.80
C HIS A 137 -13.20 8.57 10.57
N GLY A 138 -14.35 7.87 10.73
CA GLY A 138 -15.39 7.77 9.71
C GLY A 138 -15.18 6.63 8.70
N GLY A 139 -14.29 5.69 9.03
CA GLY A 139 -13.92 4.58 8.16
C GLY A 139 -13.19 5.05 6.90
N TRP A 140 -13.04 4.14 5.94
CA TRP A 140 -12.47 4.48 4.63
C TRP A 140 -13.26 5.55 3.87
N VAL A 141 -14.57 5.68 4.15
CA VAL A 141 -15.43 6.73 3.55
C VAL A 141 -15.16 8.11 4.15
N GLY A 142 -14.72 8.18 5.40
CA GLY A 142 -14.37 9.42 6.10
C GLY A 142 -13.23 10.19 5.43
N TYR A 143 -12.32 9.49 4.78
CA TYR A 143 -11.20 10.07 4.04
C TYR A 143 -11.62 10.98 2.87
N HIS A 144 -12.83 10.83 2.33
CA HIS A 144 -13.33 11.66 1.22
C HIS A 144 -13.83 13.06 1.61
N ARG A 145 -13.77 13.45 2.88
CA ARG A 145 -14.46 14.64 3.40
C ARG A 145 -13.55 15.83 3.76
N GLU A 146 -12.27 15.79 3.39
CA GLU A 146 -11.35 16.95 3.54
C GLU A 146 -10.97 17.57 2.19
#